data_AF-A0AA40VWT9-F1
#
_entry.id   AF-A0AA40VWT9-F1
#
_cell.length_a   1.000
_cell.length_b   1.000
_cell.length_c   1.000
_cell.angle_alpha   90.00
_cell.angle_beta   90.00
_cell.angle_gamma   90.00
#
_symmetry.space_group_name_H-M   'P 1'
#
loop_
_entity.id
_entity.type
_entity.pdbx_description
1 polymer ?
#
loop_
_entity_poly.entity_id
_entity_poly.type
_entity_poly.pdbx_seq_one_letter_code
_entity_poly.pdbx_strand_id
1 'polypeptide(L)'
;MPRRLVLLLAAIAHAGPALAACGPAAVDFTAPVPLKAVPVSVGLGGDRVLLGRQGERIAARNQPVWVDETGDPLPRTWMDKVDWSAYRLDNVSRAPARLYFDGDGRLCRAESYELPRRGDGPPFLSGGYTLEYDGAGALTRVVEYEQTAVRRPATYEASGQACLKRDARGALTAFTNEACEDKQQPAAGRFYARDAAGRLLRAIDIAAQGGAFQVQTYDAQGKPDQRYVRRHSPGDGARSYAHVAHASPDSRPYPVHREELNQLSTEVPGNDWRIVSIADDVPLDDTDMQSWNPDTQTILAQGVTDAQGRALLAADAQARVWQAMRDKPGRIFWYSDLMSRVLLLPAMDEARWRACADPANQAADACD
;
A
#
# COMPACT_ATOMS: atom_id res chain seq x y z
N MET A 1 -5.71 27.71 -65.08
CA MET A 1 -5.41 28.87 -64.21
C MET A 1 -6.67 29.21 -63.41
N PRO A 2 -6.57 29.59 -62.13
CA PRO A 2 -6.41 28.74 -60.96
C PRO A 2 -7.71 28.64 -60.11
N ARG A 3 -7.89 27.50 -59.42
CA ARG A 3 -8.96 27.25 -58.45
C ARG A 3 -8.49 27.65 -57.05
N ARG A 4 -9.37 28.32 -56.30
CA ARG A 4 -9.18 28.82 -54.93
C ARG A 4 -9.63 27.80 -53.85
N LEU A 5 -9.09 28.03 -52.63
CA LEU A 5 -9.38 27.49 -51.29
C LEU A 5 -8.92 26.03 -51.03
N VAL A 6 -7.91 25.74 -50.19
CA VAL A 6 -7.67 26.02 -48.75
C VAL A 6 -8.70 25.36 -47.82
N LEU A 7 -8.26 24.33 -47.09
CA LEU A 7 -8.54 24.19 -45.66
C LEU A 7 -7.46 23.33 -44.99
N LEU A 8 -6.80 23.94 -44.00
CA LEU A 8 -5.73 23.39 -43.19
C LEU A 8 -6.26 22.26 -42.30
N LEU A 9 -5.61 21.10 -42.35
CA LEU A 9 -5.62 20.13 -41.25
C LEU A 9 -4.70 20.65 -40.15
N ALA A 10 -5.29 21.33 -39.17
CA ALA A 10 -4.66 21.53 -37.87
C ALA A 10 -4.64 20.17 -37.15
N ALA A 11 -3.53 19.46 -37.27
CA ALA A 11 -3.22 18.36 -36.36
C ALA A 11 -3.08 18.96 -34.96
N ILE A 12 -4.09 18.74 -34.13
CA ILE A 12 -4.00 18.96 -32.69
C ILE A 12 -3.00 17.91 -32.19
N ALA A 13 -1.72 18.29 -32.15
CA ALA A 13 -0.73 17.64 -31.32
C ALA A 13 -1.16 17.89 -29.87
N HIS A 14 -1.95 16.99 -29.30
CA HIS A 14 -1.80 16.73 -27.88
C HIS A 14 -0.39 16.19 -27.72
N ALA A 15 0.51 17.02 -27.20
CA ALA A 15 1.76 16.57 -26.67
C ALA A 15 1.44 15.60 -25.52
N GLY A 16 1.23 14.33 -25.87
CA GLY A 16 1.40 13.25 -24.93
C GLY A 16 2.82 13.35 -24.36
N PRO A 17 3.03 13.00 -23.09
CA PRO A 17 4.38 12.92 -22.55
C PRO A 17 5.21 12.10 -23.54
N ALA A 18 6.35 12.65 -23.97
CA ALA A 18 7.27 11.94 -24.84
C ALA A 18 7.63 10.63 -24.14
N LEU A 19 7.03 9.53 -24.57
CA LEU A 19 7.36 8.21 -24.06
C LEU A 19 8.84 7.99 -24.37
N ALA A 20 9.60 7.54 -23.36
CA ALA A 20 10.96 7.09 -23.59
C ALA A 20 11.00 6.04 -24.71
N ALA A 21 12.17 5.81 -25.28
CA ALA A 21 12.37 4.91 -26.43
C ALA A 21 11.89 3.46 -26.22
N CYS A 22 11.57 3.06 -24.98
CA CYS A 22 10.92 1.80 -24.65
C CYS A 22 9.51 1.63 -25.25
N GLY A 23 8.84 2.73 -25.64
CA GLY A 23 7.45 2.67 -26.10
C GLY A 23 6.46 2.31 -24.97
N PRO A 24 5.17 2.12 -25.30
CA PRO A 24 4.15 1.83 -24.29
C PRO A 24 4.29 0.41 -23.73
N ALA A 25 4.19 0.27 -22.40
CA ALA A 25 4.29 -1.05 -21.74
C ALA A 25 3.11 -1.99 -22.06
N ALA A 26 2.00 -1.49 -22.57
CA ALA A 26 0.82 -2.28 -22.92
C ALA A 26 0.99 -3.21 -24.15
N VAL A 27 2.16 -3.17 -24.81
CA VAL A 27 2.48 -4.07 -25.93
C VAL A 27 3.01 -5.40 -25.38
N ASP A 28 2.29 -6.48 -25.66
CA ASP A 28 2.64 -7.82 -25.21
C ASP A 28 3.88 -8.42 -25.90
N PHE A 29 4.16 -9.68 -25.61
CA PHE A 29 5.33 -10.37 -26.16
C PHE A 29 5.17 -10.93 -27.57
N THR A 30 4.00 -10.81 -28.19
CA THR A 30 3.77 -11.20 -29.58
C THR A 30 4.38 -10.21 -30.57
N ALA A 31 4.50 -8.94 -30.18
CA ALA A 31 5.18 -7.92 -30.98
C ALA A 31 6.71 -8.09 -30.93
N PRO A 32 7.40 -8.11 -32.09
CA PRO A 32 8.85 -8.14 -32.12
C PRO A 32 9.42 -6.84 -31.56
N VAL A 33 10.49 -6.95 -30.76
CA VAL A 33 11.19 -5.79 -30.22
C VAL A 33 12.39 -5.47 -31.09
N PRO A 34 12.51 -4.25 -31.65
CA PRO A 34 13.65 -3.83 -32.46
C PRO A 34 14.89 -3.48 -31.59
N LEU A 35 15.07 -4.17 -30.46
CA LEU A 35 16.17 -3.97 -29.51
C LEU A 35 16.99 -5.26 -29.40
N LYS A 36 18.29 -5.12 -29.16
CA LYS A 36 19.19 -6.27 -29.01
C LYS A 36 18.91 -6.97 -27.68
N ALA A 37 18.64 -8.27 -27.74
CA ALA A 37 18.51 -9.11 -26.55
C ALA A 37 19.86 -9.27 -25.82
N VAL A 38 19.82 -9.09 -24.51
CA VAL A 38 20.94 -9.34 -23.58
C VAL A 38 20.57 -10.55 -22.71
N PRO A 39 21.10 -11.75 -23.02
CA PRO A 39 20.86 -12.93 -22.19
C PRO A 39 21.58 -12.82 -20.85
N VAL A 40 20.91 -13.18 -19.76
CA VAL A 40 21.47 -13.12 -18.40
C VAL A 40 21.29 -14.44 -17.65
N SER A 41 22.17 -14.71 -16.68
CA SER A 41 22.17 -15.91 -15.85
C SER A 41 21.15 -15.88 -14.71
N VAL A 42 20.54 -14.72 -14.45
CA VAL A 42 19.61 -14.48 -13.36
C VAL A 42 18.18 -14.50 -13.88
N GLY A 43 17.32 -15.33 -13.30
CA GLY A 43 15.88 -15.33 -13.59
C GLY A 43 15.15 -14.13 -12.96
N LEU A 44 13.95 -13.84 -13.45
CA LEU A 44 13.18 -12.65 -13.03
C LEU A 44 12.34 -12.85 -11.76
N GLY A 45 12.13 -14.11 -11.34
CA GLY A 45 11.42 -14.43 -10.09
C GLY A 45 12.36 -14.79 -8.95
N GLY A 46 11.83 -14.86 -7.73
CA GLY A 46 12.49 -15.32 -6.51
C GLY A 46 13.30 -14.24 -5.78
N ASP A 47 13.15 -14.20 -4.46
CA ASP A 47 13.81 -13.25 -3.58
C ASP A 47 15.32 -13.46 -3.52
N ARG A 48 16.09 -12.42 -3.82
CA ARG A 48 17.56 -12.45 -3.86
C ARG A 48 18.16 -11.06 -3.71
N VAL A 49 19.49 -10.99 -3.63
CA VAL A 49 20.24 -9.72 -3.65
C VAL A 49 21.13 -9.67 -4.89
N LEU A 50 21.01 -8.61 -5.67
CA LEU A 50 21.75 -8.36 -6.91
C LEU A 50 22.64 -7.12 -6.77
N LEU A 51 23.63 -7.02 -7.65
CA LEU A 51 24.50 -5.85 -7.78
C LEU A 51 23.75 -4.73 -8.48
N GLY A 52 23.73 -3.55 -7.88
CA GLY A 52 23.17 -2.34 -8.46
C GLY A 52 24.18 -1.57 -9.32
N ARG A 53 23.66 -0.66 -10.15
CA ARG A 53 24.45 0.17 -11.09
C ARG A 53 25.48 1.07 -10.40
N GLN A 54 25.34 1.33 -9.11
CA GLN A 54 26.24 2.16 -8.30
C GLN A 54 27.06 1.30 -7.31
N GLY A 55 27.09 -0.02 -7.50
CA GLY A 55 27.79 -0.96 -6.61
C GLY A 55 27.01 -1.31 -5.33
N GLU A 56 25.77 -0.86 -5.21
CA GLU A 56 24.88 -1.11 -4.09
C GLU A 56 24.26 -2.53 -4.14
N ARG A 57 23.70 -2.97 -3.01
CA ARG A 57 22.95 -4.23 -2.90
C ARG A 57 21.47 -3.96 -3.18
N ILE A 58 20.95 -4.51 -4.27
CA ILE A 58 19.55 -4.39 -4.66
C ILE A 58 18.79 -5.65 -4.24
N ALA A 59 17.80 -5.50 -3.37
CA ALA A 59 16.87 -6.59 -3.07
C ALA A 59 15.94 -6.80 -4.28
N ALA A 60 16.12 -7.91 -4.98
CA ALA A 60 15.20 -8.36 -6.02
C ALA A 60 14.12 -9.24 -5.37
N ARG A 61 12.87 -9.00 -5.75
CA ARG A 61 11.67 -9.67 -5.25
C ARG A 61 10.87 -10.22 -6.42
N ASN A 62 9.90 -11.07 -6.11
CA ASN A 62 8.93 -11.56 -7.11
C ASN A 62 8.20 -10.41 -7.84
N GLN A 63 7.91 -9.31 -7.14
CA GLN A 63 7.31 -8.13 -7.77
C GLN A 63 8.37 -7.10 -8.15
N PRO A 64 8.32 -6.53 -9.37
CA PRO A 64 9.27 -5.52 -9.83
C PRO A 64 9.14 -4.19 -9.06
N VAL A 65 7.93 -3.91 -8.58
CA VAL A 65 7.59 -2.74 -7.78
C VAL A 65 6.80 -3.21 -6.58
N TRP A 66 7.20 -2.80 -5.38
CA TRP A 66 6.51 -3.16 -4.14
C TRP A 66 6.63 -2.05 -3.13
N VAL A 67 5.80 -2.09 -2.10
CA VAL A 67 5.82 -1.15 -0.98
C VAL A 67 5.99 -1.94 0.30
N ASP A 68 6.82 -1.45 1.22
CA ASP A 68 6.90 -2.08 2.53
C ASP A 68 5.61 -1.78 3.31
N GLU A 69 5.00 -2.81 3.89
CA GLU A 69 3.83 -2.65 4.76
C GLU A 69 4.17 -1.86 6.04
N THR A 70 5.43 -1.94 6.47
CA THR A 70 5.99 -1.22 7.62
C THR A 70 7.33 -0.59 7.23
N GLY A 71 7.51 0.70 7.52
CA GLY A 71 8.75 1.42 7.22
C GLY A 71 8.59 2.48 6.13
N ASP A 72 9.36 2.37 5.05
CA ASP A 72 9.38 3.37 3.98
C ASP A 72 8.07 3.31 3.18
N PRO A 73 7.29 4.41 3.13
CA PRO A 73 6.03 4.43 2.40
C PRO A 73 6.19 4.34 0.90
N LEU A 74 7.36 4.69 0.37
CA LEU A 74 7.55 4.84 -1.06
C LEU A 74 7.76 3.48 -1.72
N PRO A 75 7.23 3.27 -2.94
CA PRO A 75 7.44 2.05 -3.68
C PRO A 75 8.91 1.90 -4.02
N ARG A 76 9.42 0.70 -3.76
CA ARG A 76 10.73 0.25 -4.19
C ARG A 76 10.61 -0.41 -5.55
N THR A 77 11.64 -0.20 -6.34
CA THR A 77 11.82 -0.82 -7.66
C THR A 77 13.20 -1.47 -7.67
N TRP A 78 13.35 -2.57 -8.42
CA TRP A 78 14.62 -3.29 -8.46
C TRP A 78 15.17 -3.49 -9.89
N MET A 79 14.34 -3.90 -10.86
CA MET A 79 14.83 -4.33 -12.18
C MET A 79 15.57 -3.22 -12.95
N ASP A 80 15.12 -1.98 -12.83
CA ASP A 80 15.70 -0.80 -13.47
C ASP A 80 17.03 -0.35 -12.83
N LYS A 81 17.32 -0.79 -11.59
CA LYS A 81 18.49 -0.40 -10.80
C LYS A 81 19.62 -1.42 -10.81
N VAL A 82 19.35 -2.66 -11.22
CA VAL A 82 20.37 -3.71 -11.30
C VAL A 82 21.40 -3.41 -12.38
N ASP A 83 22.68 -3.68 -12.07
CA ASP A 83 23.74 -3.76 -13.06
C ASP A 83 23.69 -5.13 -13.75
N TRP A 84 22.91 -5.19 -14.82
CA TRP A 84 22.75 -6.42 -15.60
C TRP A 84 24.02 -6.84 -16.34
N SER A 85 25.03 -5.97 -16.45
CA SER A 85 26.28 -6.33 -17.12
C SER A 85 27.05 -7.43 -16.37
N ALA A 86 26.94 -7.46 -15.04
CA ALA A 86 27.55 -8.46 -14.17
C ALA A 86 26.98 -9.88 -14.34
N TYR A 87 25.82 -10.01 -14.99
CA TYR A 87 25.08 -11.27 -15.13
C TYR A 87 24.95 -11.75 -16.58
N ARG A 88 25.64 -11.09 -17.52
CA ARG A 88 25.55 -11.42 -18.94
C ARG A 88 26.07 -12.83 -19.23
N LEU A 89 25.40 -13.49 -20.16
CA LEU A 89 25.82 -14.75 -20.75
C LEU A 89 26.17 -14.57 -22.22
N ASP A 90 27.09 -15.38 -22.72
CA ASP A 90 27.35 -15.46 -24.17
C ASP A 90 26.34 -16.37 -24.89
N ASN A 91 25.75 -17.32 -24.16
CA ASN A 91 24.86 -18.34 -24.72
C ASN A 91 23.39 -18.09 -24.33
N VAL A 92 22.61 -17.65 -25.33
CA VAL A 92 21.17 -17.38 -25.20
C VAL A 92 20.33 -18.62 -24.90
N SER A 93 20.78 -19.83 -25.27
CA SER A 93 20.03 -21.07 -25.07
C SER A 93 20.02 -21.57 -23.63
N ARG A 94 20.83 -20.98 -22.76
CA ARG A 94 20.90 -21.30 -21.32
C ARG A 94 20.44 -20.16 -20.42
N ALA A 95 20.00 -19.05 -21.01
CA ALA A 95 19.63 -17.86 -20.26
C ALA A 95 18.19 -17.98 -19.76
N PRO A 96 17.95 -18.02 -18.43
CA PRO A 96 16.60 -17.98 -17.88
C PRO A 96 15.88 -16.65 -18.14
N ALA A 97 16.61 -15.60 -18.53
CA ALA A 97 16.01 -14.33 -18.90
C ALA A 97 16.75 -13.63 -20.06
N ARG A 98 16.01 -12.83 -20.83
CA ARG A 98 16.54 -11.94 -21.88
C ARG A 98 16.05 -10.53 -21.65
N LEU A 99 16.98 -9.57 -21.67
CA LEU A 99 16.70 -8.17 -21.35
C LEU A 99 16.89 -7.30 -22.60
N TYR A 100 16.06 -6.27 -22.73
CA TYR A 100 16.07 -5.35 -23.86
C TYR A 100 16.17 -3.92 -23.32
N PHE A 101 17.16 -3.18 -23.82
CA PHE A 101 17.47 -1.83 -23.35
C PHE A 101 17.31 -0.81 -24.46
N ASP A 102 16.89 0.41 -24.12
CA ASP A 102 16.93 1.54 -25.04
C ASP A 102 18.37 2.06 -25.27
N GLY A 103 18.50 3.08 -26.12
CA GLY A 103 19.79 3.71 -26.41
C GLY A 103 20.45 4.40 -25.21
N ASP A 104 19.67 4.72 -24.17
CA ASP A 104 20.15 5.34 -22.92
C ASP A 104 20.48 4.27 -21.84
N GLY A 105 20.27 2.98 -22.13
CA GLY A 105 20.50 1.88 -21.20
C GLY A 105 19.38 1.67 -20.18
N ARG A 106 18.17 2.18 -20.41
CA ARG A 106 16.97 1.87 -19.62
C ARG A 106 16.43 0.50 -20.00
N LEU A 107 16.00 -0.27 -19.01
CA LEU A 107 15.41 -1.60 -19.24
C LEU A 107 13.97 -1.43 -19.74
N CYS A 108 13.68 -1.83 -20.97
CA CYS A 108 12.35 -1.71 -21.59
C CYS A 108 11.53 -2.99 -21.51
N ARG A 109 12.19 -4.16 -21.58
CA ARG A 109 11.54 -5.47 -21.55
C ARG A 109 12.46 -6.49 -20.90
N ALA A 110 11.89 -7.35 -20.08
CA ALA A 110 12.55 -8.47 -19.45
C ALA A 110 11.73 -9.73 -19.69
N GLU A 111 12.23 -10.62 -20.52
CA GLU A 111 11.56 -11.88 -20.86
C GLU A 111 12.07 -13.01 -19.96
N SER A 112 11.15 -13.82 -19.44
CA SER A 112 11.41 -15.02 -18.66
C SER A 112 11.31 -16.26 -19.55
N TYR A 113 12.33 -17.12 -19.49
CA TYR A 113 12.39 -18.34 -20.27
C TYR A 113 12.44 -19.56 -19.34
N GLU A 114 11.55 -20.51 -19.62
CA GLU A 114 11.64 -21.83 -19.04
C GLU A 114 12.62 -22.69 -19.87
N LEU A 115 13.59 -23.26 -19.16
CA LEU A 115 14.63 -24.11 -19.73
C LEU A 115 14.20 -25.58 -19.63
N PRO A 116 14.20 -26.35 -20.73
CA PRO A 116 13.80 -27.76 -20.68
C PRO A 116 14.77 -28.59 -19.84
N ARG A 117 14.21 -29.43 -18.96
CA ARG A 117 14.95 -30.19 -17.92
C ARG A 117 16.07 -31.10 -18.44
N ARG A 118 16.04 -31.51 -19.71
CA ARG A 118 17.01 -32.45 -20.32
C ARG A 118 17.70 -31.93 -21.59
N GLY A 119 17.49 -30.66 -21.94
CA GLY A 119 18.03 -30.08 -23.19
C GLY A 119 17.32 -30.54 -24.47
N ASP A 120 16.26 -31.34 -24.36
CA ASP A 120 15.48 -31.89 -25.49
C ASP A 120 14.48 -30.87 -26.07
N GLY A 121 14.90 -29.61 -26.22
CA GLY A 121 14.07 -28.56 -26.81
C GLY A 121 14.67 -27.16 -26.67
N PRO A 122 14.20 -26.19 -27.47
CA PRO A 122 14.56 -24.79 -27.27
C PRO A 122 13.93 -24.26 -25.97
N PRO A 123 14.56 -23.29 -25.28
CA PRO A 123 13.91 -22.50 -24.25
C PRO A 123 12.60 -21.93 -24.74
N PHE A 124 11.57 -21.93 -23.89
CA PHE A 124 10.28 -21.33 -24.22
C PHE A 124 10.05 -20.08 -23.38
N LEU A 125 9.53 -19.03 -24.03
CA LEU A 125 9.16 -17.79 -23.38
C LEU A 125 7.89 -18.04 -22.56
N SER A 126 7.97 -17.94 -21.24
CA SER A 126 6.84 -18.20 -20.34
C SER A 126 6.13 -16.93 -19.89
N GLY A 127 6.82 -15.79 -19.95
CA GLY A 127 6.29 -14.52 -19.48
C GLY A 127 7.40 -13.50 -19.24
N GLY A 128 7.18 -12.55 -18.33
CA GLY A 128 8.13 -11.48 -18.03
C GLY A 128 7.46 -10.12 -17.86
N TYR A 129 8.25 -9.06 -18.03
CA TYR A 129 7.82 -7.68 -17.75
C TYR A 129 8.12 -6.72 -18.91
N THR A 130 7.23 -5.77 -19.14
CA THR A 130 7.50 -4.55 -19.92
C THR A 130 7.53 -3.34 -18.98
N LEU A 131 8.41 -2.38 -19.28
CA LEU A 131 8.62 -1.20 -18.46
C LEU A 131 8.48 0.06 -19.31
N GLU A 132 7.81 1.05 -18.75
CA GLU A 132 7.56 2.35 -19.37
C GLU A 132 8.09 3.47 -18.48
N TYR A 133 8.63 4.50 -19.12
CA TYR A 133 9.23 5.64 -18.46
C TYR A 133 8.68 6.94 -19.05
N ASP A 134 8.61 7.98 -18.22
CA ASP A 134 8.32 9.33 -18.68
C ASP A 134 9.51 9.96 -19.44
N GLY A 135 9.30 11.15 -19.99
CA GLY A 135 10.33 11.89 -20.71
C GLY A 135 11.52 12.35 -19.84
N ALA A 136 11.40 12.31 -18.51
CA ALA A 136 12.51 12.52 -17.58
C ALA A 136 13.28 11.22 -17.28
N GLY A 137 12.80 10.08 -17.79
CA GLY A 137 13.38 8.76 -17.58
C GLY A 137 12.98 8.12 -16.26
N ALA A 138 11.95 8.61 -15.57
CA ALA A 138 11.43 7.97 -14.37
C ALA A 138 10.44 6.86 -14.73
N LEU A 139 10.54 5.71 -14.05
CA LEU A 139 9.63 4.58 -14.26
C LEU A 139 8.18 4.98 -13.91
N THR A 140 7.26 4.78 -14.85
CA THR A 140 5.84 5.12 -14.72
C THR A 140 4.94 3.89 -14.71
N ARG A 141 5.32 2.81 -15.39
CA ARG A 141 4.51 1.60 -15.48
C ARG A 141 5.37 0.35 -15.66
N VAL A 142 4.95 -0.73 -15.02
CA VAL A 142 5.44 -2.08 -15.26
C VAL A 142 4.23 -2.98 -15.52
N VAL A 143 4.27 -3.78 -16.59
CA VAL A 143 3.22 -4.77 -16.89
C VAL A 143 3.88 -6.15 -16.87
N GLU A 144 3.30 -7.06 -16.09
CA GLU A 144 3.64 -8.47 -16.09
C GLU A 144 2.79 -9.19 -17.12
N TYR A 145 3.43 -9.98 -17.96
CA TYR A 145 2.78 -10.81 -18.96
C TYR A 145 3.08 -12.28 -18.69
N GLU A 146 2.04 -13.10 -18.78
CA GLU A 146 2.14 -14.55 -18.66
C GLU A 146 1.58 -15.21 -19.92
N GLN A 147 2.15 -16.36 -20.28
CA GLN A 147 1.65 -17.17 -21.37
C GLN A 147 0.34 -17.87 -20.95
N THR A 148 -0.81 -17.48 -21.52
CA THR A 148 -2.12 -18.03 -21.16
C THR A 148 -2.54 -19.23 -22.02
N ALA A 149 -1.91 -19.42 -23.19
CA ALA A 149 -2.14 -20.58 -24.04
C ALA A 149 -0.84 -21.17 -24.60
N VAL A 150 -0.67 -22.48 -24.41
CA VAL A 150 0.39 -23.30 -25.05
C VAL A 150 0.09 -23.55 -26.55
N ARG A 151 -1.02 -23.02 -27.07
CA ARG A 151 -1.40 -23.15 -28.48
C ARG A 151 -0.42 -22.38 -29.36
N ARG A 152 -0.28 -22.80 -30.63
CA ARG A 152 0.49 -22.05 -31.64
C ARG A 152 -0.47 -21.16 -32.45
N PRO A 153 -0.23 -19.84 -32.56
CA PRO A 153 0.84 -19.07 -31.91
C PRO A 153 0.57 -18.85 -30.41
N ALA A 154 1.64 -18.70 -29.62
CA ALA A 154 1.55 -18.42 -28.20
C ALA A 154 0.91 -17.03 -27.97
N THR A 155 0.03 -16.94 -26.98
CA THR A 155 -0.61 -15.70 -26.55
C THR A 155 -0.14 -15.33 -25.16
N TYR A 156 0.03 -14.03 -24.93
CA TYR A 156 0.45 -13.49 -23.64
C TYR A 156 -0.60 -12.49 -23.18
N GLU A 157 -1.02 -12.61 -21.93
CA GLU A 157 -1.97 -11.67 -21.31
C GLU A 157 -1.32 -11.01 -20.12
N ALA A 158 -1.74 -9.78 -19.84
CA ALA A 158 -1.27 -9.08 -18.66
C ALA A 158 -1.83 -9.77 -17.41
N SER A 159 -0.95 -10.30 -16.55
CA SER A 159 -1.34 -10.92 -15.27
C SER A 159 -1.22 -9.95 -14.09
N GLY A 160 -0.42 -8.89 -14.23
CA GLY A 160 -0.23 -7.87 -13.21
C GLY A 160 0.24 -6.53 -13.80
N GLN A 161 -0.02 -5.44 -13.08
CA GLN A 161 0.45 -4.10 -13.45
C GLN A 161 0.86 -3.33 -12.20
N ALA A 162 1.87 -2.47 -12.33
CA ALA A 162 2.26 -1.51 -11.32
C ALA A 162 2.42 -0.14 -11.97
N CYS A 163 1.79 0.89 -11.39
CA CYS A 163 1.76 2.24 -11.95
C CYS A 163 2.29 3.22 -10.92
N LEU A 164 3.19 4.11 -11.35
CA LEU A 164 3.80 5.15 -10.53
C LEU A 164 3.43 6.51 -11.11
N LYS A 165 2.58 7.25 -10.41
CA LYS A 165 2.17 8.60 -10.82
C LYS A 165 2.98 9.64 -10.08
N ARG A 166 3.49 10.62 -10.82
CA ARG A 166 4.28 11.73 -10.29
C ARG A 166 3.63 13.08 -10.62
N ASP A 167 3.89 14.07 -9.77
CA ASP A 167 3.57 15.46 -10.09
C ASP A 167 4.62 16.08 -11.04
N ALA A 168 4.42 17.34 -11.41
CA ALA A 168 5.33 18.07 -12.29
C ALA A 168 6.74 18.30 -11.72
N ARG A 169 6.95 18.07 -10.41
CA ARG A 169 8.25 18.14 -9.74
C ARG A 169 8.92 16.77 -9.61
N GLY A 170 8.29 15.72 -10.16
CA GLY A 170 8.78 14.34 -10.07
C GLY A 170 8.45 13.64 -8.75
N ALA A 171 7.69 14.28 -7.85
CA ALA A 171 7.32 13.67 -6.57
C ALA A 171 6.20 12.66 -6.80
N LEU A 172 6.30 11.48 -6.17
CA LEU A 172 5.28 10.44 -6.28
C LEU A 172 3.99 10.91 -5.59
N THR A 173 2.87 10.77 -6.29
CA THR A 173 1.51 11.14 -5.84
C THR A 173 0.59 9.93 -5.73
N ALA A 174 0.82 8.89 -6.52
CA ALA A 174 0.10 7.63 -6.40
C ALA A 174 0.95 6.42 -6.85
N PHE A 175 0.63 5.27 -6.26
CA PHE A 175 1.10 3.95 -6.63
C PHE A 175 -0.10 2.99 -6.66
N THR A 176 -0.32 2.31 -7.77
CA THR A 176 -1.42 1.35 -7.94
C THR A 176 -0.88 0.04 -8.52
N ASN A 177 -1.40 -1.09 -8.03
CA ASN A 177 -1.06 -2.43 -8.55
C ASN A 177 -2.17 -3.00 -9.45
N GLU A 178 -3.01 -2.13 -9.97
CA GLU A 178 -4.15 -2.42 -10.85
C GLU A 178 -3.96 -1.69 -12.19
N ALA A 179 -5.00 -1.62 -13.02
CA ALA A 179 -4.92 -0.99 -14.33
C ALA A 179 -4.59 0.51 -14.24
N CYS A 180 -3.52 0.94 -14.94
CA CYS A 180 -3.03 2.32 -14.89
C CYS A 180 -3.99 3.37 -15.48
N GLU A 181 -4.98 2.94 -16.26
CA GLU A 181 -5.88 3.81 -17.02
C GLU A 181 -7.33 3.79 -16.52
N ASP A 182 -7.60 3.19 -15.36
CA ASP A 182 -8.97 3.11 -14.86
C ASP A 182 -9.53 4.51 -14.56
N LYS A 183 -10.52 4.88 -15.37
CA LYS A 183 -11.30 6.14 -15.24
C LYS A 183 -12.26 6.11 -14.05
N GLN A 184 -12.43 4.95 -13.43
CA GLN A 184 -13.22 4.80 -12.20
C GLN A 184 -12.33 5.10 -11.00
N GLN A 185 -12.42 6.33 -10.53
CA GLN A 185 -11.84 6.72 -9.25
C GLN A 185 -12.77 6.28 -8.11
N PRO A 186 -12.20 5.80 -6.98
CA PRO A 186 -10.77 5.60 -6.73
C PRO A 186 -10.32 4.18 -7.14
N ALA A 187 -9.24 4.07 -7.91
CA ALA A 187 -8.52 2.80 -8.08
C ALA A 187 -7.87 2.40 -6.73
N ALA A 188 -7.78 1.10 -6.44
CA ALA A 188 -7.08 0.65 -5.24
C ALA A 188 -5.61 1.05 -5.33
N GLY A 189 -5.04 1.52 -4.23
CA GLY A 189 -3.63 1.89 -4.22
C GLY A 189 -3.22 2.76 -3.05
N ARG A 190 -1.96 3.19 -3.11
CA ARG A 190 -1.35 4.08 -2.14
C ARG A 190 -1.16 5.47 -2.73
N PHE A 191 -1.68 6.48 -2.05
CA PHE A 191 -1.61 7.87 -2.42
C PHE A 191 -0.74 8.65 -1.44
N TYR A 192 -0.07 9.69 -1.93
CA TYR A 192 0.90 10.45 -1.14
C TYR A 192 0.52 11.92 -1.11
N ALA A 193 0.14 12.42 0.07
CA ALA A 193 -0.10 13.85 0.29
C ALA A 193 1.20 14.52 0.71
N ARG A 194 1.52 15.64 0.07
CA ARG A 194 2.73 16.43 0.32
C ARG A 194 2.37 17.88 0.55
N ASP A 195 3.19 18.58 1.32
CA ASP A 195 3.07 20.03 1.47
C ASP A 195 3.63 20.78 0.25
N ALA A 196 3.49 22.11 0.26
CA ALA A 196 3.99 22.96 -0.82
C ALA A 196 5.52 22.89 -1.02
N ALA A 197 6.28 22.49 0.01
CA ALA A 197 7.72 22.28 -0.04
C ALA A 197 8.11 20.88 -0.54
N GLY A 198 7.13 19.99 -0.80
CA GLY A 198 7.33 18.62 -1.26
C GLY A 198 7.58 17.61 -0.14
N ARG A 199 7.47 18.02 1.14
CA ARG A 199 7.62 17.11 2.28
C ARG A 199 6.43 16.15 2.32
N LEU A 200 6.69 14.88 2.59
CA LEU A 200 5.63 13.88 2.75
C LEU A 200 4.89 14.15 4.05
N LEU A 201 3.57 14.29 3.96
CA LEU A 201 2.69 14.44 5.12
C LEU A 201 1.99 13.14 5.45
N ARG A 202 1.47 12.46 4.42
CA ARG A 202 0.64 11.26 4.57
C ARG A 202 0.86 10.25 3.45
N ALA A 203 0.85 8.98 3.80
CA ALA A 203 0.65 7.87 2.87
C ALA A 203 -0.73 7.24 3.16
N ILE A 204 -1.57 7.14 2.14
CA ILE A 204 -3.00 6.82 2.24
C ILE A 204 -3.27 5.57 1.42
N ASP A 205 -3.67 4.48 2.06
CA ASP A 205 -4.07 3.25 1.37
C ASP A 205 -5.58 3.23 1.16
N ILE A 206 -5.99 3.11 -0.09
CA ILE A 206 -7.37 3.13 -0.57
C ILE A 206 -7.73 1.76 -1.13
N ALA A 207 -8.90 1.25 -0.75
CA ALA A 207 -9.42 -0.02 -1.24
C ALA A 207 -10.11 0.12 -2.61
N ALA A 208 -10.24 -0.99 -3.34
CA ALA A 208 -10.83 -1.02 -4.69
C ALA A 208 -12.28 -0.49 -4.75
N GLN A 209 -13.06 -0.73 -3.69
CA GLN A 209 -14.43 -0.23 -3.55
C GLN A 209 -14.53 1.28 -3.25
N GLY A 210 -13.38 1.96 -3.16
CA GLY A 210 -13.27 3.34 -2.72
C GLY A 210 -13.26 3.47 -1.20
N GLY A 211 -12.59 4.53 -0.74
CA GLY A 211 -12.38 4.82 0.68
C GLY A 211 -11.03 4.35 1.21
N ALA A 212 -10.39 5.22 1.98
CA ALA A 212 -9.17 4.84 2.68
C ALA A 212 -9.48 3.82 3.78
N PHE A 213 -8.58 2.86 3.95
CA PHE A 213 -8.59 1.93 5.08
C PHE A 213 -7.40 2.13 6.00
N GLN A 214 -6.37 2.86 5.56
CA GLN A 214 -5.20 3.20 6.35
C GLN A 214 -4.62 4.56 5.94
N VAL A 215 -4.19 5.35 6.92
CA VAL A 215 -3.40 6.57 6.72
C VAL A 215 -2.21 6.55 7.68
N GLN A 216 -1.00 6.67 7.15
CA GLN A 216 0.22 6.89 7.93
C GLN A 216 0.62 8.37 7.82
N THR A 217 0.72 9.09 8.95
CA THR A 217 1.26 10.45 9.00
C THR A 217 2.79 10.44 9.15
N TYR A 218 3.41 11.55 8.75
CA TYR A 218 4.85 11.76 8.81
C TYR A 218 5.17 13.08 9.51
N ASP A 219 6.20 13.06 10.35
CA ASP A 219 6.68 14.24 11.05
C ASP A 219 7.45 15.20 10.12
N ALA A 220 7.88 16.34 10.66
CA ALA A 220 8.62 17.35 9.90
C ALA A 220 9.99 16.86 9.39
N GLN A 221 10.53 15.78 9.96
CA GLN A 221 11.78 15.12 9.57
C GLN A 221 11.55 13.97 8.57
N GLY A 222 10.29 13.67 8.22
CA GLY A 222 9.91 12.61 7.30
C GLY A 222 9.89 11.22 7.95
N LYS A 223 9.85 11.13 9.29
CA LYS A 223 9.68 9.85 9.99
C LYS A 223 8.20 9.51 10.16
N PRO A 224 7.83 8.22 10.13
CA PRO A 224 6.47 7.81 10.47
C PRO A 224 6.09 8.27 11.88
N ASP A 225 4.92 8.88 12.00
CA ASP A 225 4.33 9.34 13.26
C ASP A 225 3.09 8.48 13.60
N GLN A 226 1.88 9.00 13.41
CA GLN A 226 0.63 8.31 13.76
C GLN A 226 0.08 7.51 12.57
N ARG A 227 -0.27 6.25 12.83
CA ARG A 227 -1.04 5.43 11.88
C ARG A 227 -2.50 5.37 12.30
N TYR A 228 -3.39 5.62 11.36
CA TYR A 228 -4.84 5.50 11.50
C TYR A 228 -5.36 4.39 10.59
N VAL A 229 -6.31 3.61 11.08
CA VAL A 229 -6.91 2.50 10.36
C VAL A 229 -8.43 2.56 10.46
N ARG A 230 -9.11 2.16 9.39
CA ARG A 230 -10.55 1.98 9.35
C ARG A 230 -10.83 0.56 8.88
N ARG A 231 -11.26 -0.30 9.81
CA ARG A 231 -11.67 -1.66 9.46
C ARG A 231 -13.04 -1.61 8.81
N HIS A 232 -13.18 -2.26 7.66
CA HIS A 232 -14.47 -2.59 7.09
C HIS A 232 -14.83 -4.00 7.55
N SER A 233 -15.66 -4.12 8.58
CA SER A 233 -16.11 -5.41 9.12
C SER A 233 -17.54 -5.68 8.62
N PRO A 234 -17.76 -6.71 7.78
CA PRO A 234 -19.11 -7.14 7.41
C PRO A 234 -19.75 -7.80 8.64
N GLY A 235 -20.61 -7.08 9.36
CA GLY A 235 -21.35 -7.61 10.53
C GLY A 235 -21.44 -6.63 11.70
N ASP A 236 -20.48 -5.71 11.82
CA ASP A 236 -20.56 -4.60 12.76
C ASP A 236 -21.34 -3.45 12.07
N GLY A 237 -22.67 -3.47 12.19
CA GLY A 237 -23.54 -2.47 11.55
C GLY A 237 -23.04 -1.03 11.77
N ALA A 238 -22.96 -0.25 10.69
CA ALA A 238 -22.72 1.21 10.63
C ALA A 238 -21.51 1.85 11.40
N ARG A 239 -20.83 1.16 12.32
CA ARG A 239 -19.78 1.71 13.19
C ARG A 239 -18.37 1.38 12.70
N SER A 240 -18.09 1.70 11.44
CA SER A 240 -16.72 1.66 10.91
C SER A 240 -16.07 3.02 11.14
N TYR A 241 -15.58 3.26 12.37
CA TYR A 241 -14.83 4.47 12.69
C TYR A 241 -13.33 4.26 12.47
N ALA A 242 -12.69 5.28 11.91
CA ALA A 242 -11.23 5.32 11.87
C ALA A 242 -10.69 5.52 13.28
N HIS A 243 -9.55 4.89 13.59
CA HIS A 243 -8.92 4.95 14.90
C HIS A 243 -7.42 4.77 14.78
N VAL A 244 -6.71 5.09 15.85
CA VAL A 244 -5.26 4.89 15.95
C VAL A 244 -4.93 3.39 15.89
N ALA A 245 -4.01 3.02 15.00
CA ALA A 245 -3.46 1.68 14.96
C ALA A 245 -2.73 1.39 16.29
N HIS A 246 -2.90 0.18 16.81
CA HIS A 246 -2.35 -0.28 18.07
C HIS A 246 -1.54 -1.56 17.85
N ALA A 247 -0.62 -1.83 18.78
CA ALA A 247 0.35 -2.90 18.64
C ALA A 247 -0.14 -4.28 19.13
N SER A 248 -1.31 -4.38 19.79
CA SER A 248 -1.82 -5.66 20.29
C SER A 248 -2.72 -6.32 19.23
N PRO A 249 -2.20 -7.29 18.44
CA PRO A 249 -2.96 -7.96 17.38
C PRO A 249 -4.16 -8.77 17.89
N ASP A 250 -4.07 -9.31 19.12
CA ASP A 250 -5.09 -10.20 19.68
C ASP A 250 -6.22 -9.44 20.40
N SER A 251 -6.02 -8.14 20.65
CA SER A 251 -7.04 -7.29 21.24
C SER A 251 -8.10 -6.92 20.21
N ARG A 252 -9.39 -7.15 20.53
CA ARG A 252 -10.50 -6.69 19.71
C ARG A 252 -10.67 -5.17 19.87
N PRO A 253 -10.42 -4.35 18.83
CA PRO A 253 -10.60 -2.91 18.92
C PRO A 253 -12.08 -2.54 19.01
N TYR A 254 -12.36 -1.52 19.82
CA TYR A 254 -13.68 -0.91 19.97
C TYR A 254 -13.53 0.62 19.89
N PRO A 255 -13.47 1.17 18.66
CA PRO A 255 -13.47 2.61 18.45
C PRO A 255 -14.78 3.21 18.92
N VAL A 256 -14.72 4.28 19.71
CA VAL A 256 -15.90 4.91 20.31
C VAL A 256 -15.73 6.42 20.35
N HIS A 257 -16.80 7.18 20.16
CA HIS A 257 -16.80 8.63 20.39
C HIS A 257 -16.91 8.95 21.89
N ARG A 258 -16.50 10.16 22.29
CA ARG A 258 -16.51 10.54 23.71
C ARG A 258 -17.91 10.45 24.31
N GLU A 259 -18.91 10.87 23.54
CA GLU A 259 -20.32 10.94 23.94
C GLU A 259 -20.95 9.55 24.02
N GLU A 260 -20.41 8.58 23.29
CA GLU A 260 -20.86 7.18 23.27
C GLU A 260 -20.32 6.38 24.46
N LEU A 261 -19.30 6.87 25.16
CA LEU A 261 -18.75 6.21 26.37
C LEU A 261 -19.78 6.06 27.48
N ASN A 262 -20.85 6.85 27.51
CA ASN A 262 -21.93 6.71 28.49
C ASN A 262 -22.94 5.60 28.18
N GLN A 263 -22.80 4.93 27.04
CA GLN A 263 -23.78 3.98 26.49
C GLN A 263 -23.11 2.69 25.99
N LEU A 264 -21.94 2.36 26.55
CA LEU A 264 -21.33 1.05 26.36
C LEU A 264 -22.33 -0.02 26.80
N SER A 265 -22.52 -1.09 26.02
CA SER A 265 -23.55 -2.10 26.30
C SER A 265 -23.00 -3.51 26.18
N THR A 266 -23.30 -4.34 27.18
CA THR A 266 -23.04 -5.78 27.16
C THR A 266 -24.29 -6.56 26.75
N GLU A 267 -25.43 -5.88 26.59
CA GLU A 267 -26.77 -6.46 26.41
C GLU A 267 -27.24 -7.35 27.58
N VAL A 268 -26.44 -7.47 28.64
CA VAL A 268 -26.69 -8.30 29.82
C VAL A 268 -26.82 -7.43 31.06
N PRO A 269 -28.02 -7.35 31.68
CA PRO A 269 -28.25 -6.61 32.92
C PRO A 269 -27.52 -7.21 34.13
N GLY A 270 -27.13 -6.37 35.09
CA GLY A 270 -26.60 -6.80 36.39
C GLY A 270 -25.14 -7.28 36.39
N ASN A 271 -24.39 -7.12 35.30
CA ASN A 271 -22.98 -7.50 35.23
C ASN A 271 -22.07 -6.40 35.79
N ASP A 272 -21.08 -6.81 36.58
CA ASP A 272 -19.97 -5.94 36.94
C ASP A 272 -19.11 -5.64 35.70
N TRP A 273 -18.84 -4.36 35.47
CA TRP A 273 -17.98 -3.90 34.40
C TRP A 273 -16.91 -2.96 34.95
N ARG A 274 -15.77 -2.89 34.26
CA ARG A 274 -14.70 -1.93 34.57
C ARG A 274 -13.95 -1.49 33.31
N ILE A 275 -13.47 -0.27 33.33
CA ILE A 275 -12.55 0.26 32.34
C ILE A 275 -11.22 0.51 33.05
N VAL A 276 -10.16 -0.04 32.50
CA VAL A 276 -8.84 -0.02 33.12
C VAL A 276 -7.79 0.50 32.16
N SER A 277 -6.75 1.10 32.71
CA SER A 277 -5.49 1.35 32.04
C SER A 277 -4.48 0.27 32.44
N ILE A 278 -3.81 -0.30 31.44
CA ILE A 278 -2.67 -1.21 31.63
C ILE A 278 -1.38 -0.38 31.59
N ALA A 279 -0.47 -0.63 32.53
CA ALA A 279 0.83 0.02 32.56
C ALA A 279 1.66 -0.32 31.31
N ASP A 280 2.59 0.56 30.93
CA ASP A 280 3.31 0.45 29.65
C ASP A 280 4.31 -0.72 29.64
N ASP A 281 4.84 -1.05 30.83
CA ASP A 281 5.78 -2.14 31.07
C ASP A 281 5.10 -3.52 31.17
N VAL A 282 3.77 -3.56 31.29
CA VAL A 282 3.00 -4.81 31.29
C VAL A 282 2.78 -5.27 29.85
N PRO A 283 3.24 -6.47 29.48
CA PRO A 283 2.95 -7.06 28.18
C PRO A 283 1.44 -7.27 27.98
N LEU A 284 0.94 -6.98 26.79
CA LEU A 284 -0.48 -7.20 26.46
C LEU A 284 -0.75 -8.63 26.00
N ASP A 285 0.22 -9.23 25.31
CA ASP A 285 0.15 -10.53 24.66
C ASP A 285 1.25 -11.43 25.23
N ASP A 286 1.03 -11.91 26.46
CA ASP A 286 1.91 -12.83 27.17
C ASP A 286 1.20 -14.12 27.57
N THR A 287 1.97 -15.20 27.70
CA THR A 287 1.44 -16.52 28.08
C THR A 287 0.90 -16.54 29.51
N ASP A 288 1.46 -15.71 30.40
CA ASP A 288 1.05 -15.59 31.79
C ASP A 288 -0.18 -14.67 31.98
N MET A 289 -0.69 -14.07 30.88
CA MET A 289 -1.84 -13.18 30.88
C MET A 289 -1.72 -12.04 31.90
N GLN A 290 -0.53 -11.47 32.10
CA GLN A 290 -0.29 -10.41 33.09
C GLN A 290 -1.23 -9.23 32.91
N SER A 291 -1.53 -8.82 31.67
CA SER A 291 -2.50 -7.75 31.41
C SER A 291 -3.93 -8.03 31.93
N TRP A 292 -4.28 -9.28 32.25
CA TRP A 292 -5.54 -9.67 32.86
C TRP A 292 -5.53 -9.62 34.39
N ASN A 293 -4.35 -9.56 35.01
CA ASN A 293 -4.21 -9.46 36.46
C ASN A 293 -4.75 -8.11 36.96
N PRO A 294 -5.75 -8.09 37.88
CA PRO A 294 -6.24 -6.85 38.47
C PRO A 294 -5.16 -6.00 39.15
N ASP A 295 -4.09 -6.60 39.68
CA ASP A 295 -3.02 -5.88 40.39
C ASP A 295 -2.13 -5.05 39.45
N THR A 296 -2.14 -5.36 38.15
CA THR A 296 -1.40 -4.61 37.13
C THR A 296 -2.28 -3.59 36.39
N GLN A 297 -3.50 -3.37 36.88
CA GLN A 297 -4.53 -2.54 36.26
C GLN A 297 -4.83 -1.30 37.11
N THR A 298 -4.93 -0.14 36.47
CA THR A 298 -5.50 1.06 37.11
C THR A 298 -6.94 1.22 36.68
N ILE A 299 -7.88 1.14 37.62
CA ILE A 299 -9.31 1.32 37.32
C ILE A 299 -9.60 2.81 37.04
N LEU A 300 -10.14 3.09 35.86
CA LEU A 300 -10.55 4.42 35.43
C LEU A 300 -12.04 4.67 35.70
N ALA A 301 -12.85 3.63 35.54
CA ALA A 301 -14.29 3.63 35.80
C ALA A 301 -14.75 2.19 36.07
N GLN A 302 -15.82 2.02 36.85
CA GLN A 302 -16.45 0.72 37.09
C GLN A 302 -17.90 0.89 37.52
N GLY A 303 -18.68 -0.17 37.43
CA GLY A 303 -20.06 -0.19 37.91
C GLY A 303 -20.76 -1.50 37.59
N VAL A 304 -22.08 -1.47 37.68
CA VAL A 304 -22.97 -2.57 37.32
C VAL A 304 -23.82 -2.13 36.12
N THR A 305 -24.08 -3.02 35.17
CA THR A 305 -24.94 -2.70 34.03
C THR A 305 -26.40 -2.48 34.46
N ASP A 306 -27.08 -1.53 33.81
CA ASP A 306 -28.48 -1.25 34.09
C ASP A 306 -29.44 -2.34 33.59
N ALA A 307 -30.75 -2.12 33.74
CA ALA A 307 -31.78 -3.06 33.28
C ALA A 307 -31.78 -3.32 31.76
N GLN A 308 -31.07 -2.50 30.98
CA GLN A 308 -30.88 -2.66 29.53
C GLN A 308 -29.48 -3.20 29.19
N GLY A 309 -28.67 -3.58 30.19
CA GLY A 309 -27.31 -4.07 29.98
C GLY A 309 -26.30 -2.97 29.65
N ARG A 310 -26.60 -1.70 29.98
CA ARG A 310 -25.71 -0.56 29.68
C ARG A 310 -24.78 -0.25 30.85
N ALA A 311 -23.51 -0.03 30.53
CA ALA A 311 -22.48 0.51 31.40
C ALA A 311 -22.52 2.05 31.32
N LEU A 312 -23.23 2.67 32.27
CA LEU A 312 -23.40 4.11 32.33
C LEU A 312 -22.19 4.77 32.99
N LEU A 313 -21.51 5.67 32.27
CA LEU A 313 -20.40 6.47 32.78
C LEU A 313 -20.85 7.91 33.09
N ALA A 314 -20.52 8.39 34.28
CA ALA A 314 -20.64 9.81 34.61
C ALA A 314 -19.71 10.68 33.74
N ALA A 315 -20.03 11.96 33.59
CA ALA A 315 -19.31 12.86 32.66
C ALA A 315 -17.82 13.03 33.01
N ASP A 316 -17.46 13.00 34.29
CA ASP A 316 -16.07 13.05 34.75
C ASP A 316 -15.32 11.76 34.42
N ALA A 317 -15.98 10.60 34.55
CA ALA A 317 -15.43 9.31 34.16
C ALA A 317 -15.23 9.23 32.64
N GLN A 318 -16.18 9.71 31.84
CA GLN A 318 -16.04 9.80 30.38
C GLN A 318 -14.84 10.67 29.99
N ALA A 319 -14.67 11.84 30.61
CA ALA A 319 -13.54 12.72 30.34
C ALA A 319 -12.19 12.05 30.67
N ARG A 320 -12.13 11.34 31.79
CA ARG A 320 -10.95 10.61 32.25
C ARG A 320 -10.57 9.45 31.33
N VAL A 321 -11.56 8.63 30.94
CA VAL A 321 -11.36 7.51 30.02
C VAL A 321 -10.97 8.03 28.63
N TRP A 322 -11.63 9.07 28.14
CA TRP A 322 -11.31 9.70 26.85
C TRP A 322 -9.86 10.22 26.82
N GLN A 323 -9.45 10.93 27.87
CA GLN A 323 -8.08 11.43 27.98
C GLN A 323 -7.07 10.28 28.03
N ALA A 324 -7.33 9.24 28.83
CA ALA A 324 -6.47 8.07 28.93
C ALA A 324 -6.31 7.33 27.59
N MET A 325 -7.38 7.23 26.80
CA MET A 325 -7.34 6.65 25.45
C MET A 325 -6.45 7.45 24.48
N ARG A 326 -6.45 8.79 24.61
CA ARG A 326 -5.61 9.66 23.79
C ARG A 326 -4.15 9.63 24.21
N ASP A 327 -3.89 9.60 25.52
CA ASP A 327 -2.53 9.62 26.07
C ASP A 327 -1.83 8.27 25.89
N LYS A 328 -2.58 7.17 25.98
CA LYS A 328 -2.06 5.80 25.83
C LYS A 328 -2.94 4.94 24.92
N PRO A 329 -2.94 5.21 23.60
CA PRO A 329 -3.66 4.38 22.64
C PRO A 329 -3.18 2.92 22.73
N GLY A 330 -4.12 1.97 22.77
CA GLY A 330 -3.78 0.54 22.90
C GLY A 330 -3.66 0.03 24.34
N ARG A 331 -3.86 0.87 25.37
CA ARG A 331 -3.70 0.48 26.79
C ARG A 331 -4.99 0.55 27.61
N ILE A 332 -6.09 0.98 27.02
CA ILE A 332 -7.35 1.20 27.75
C ILE A 332 -8.34 0.10 27.39
N PHE A 333 -8.66 -0.76 28.35
CA PHE A 333 -9.52 -1.91 28.13
C PHE A 333 -10.83 -1.75 28.87
N TRP A 334 -11.93 -2.07 28.19
CA TRP A 334 -13.22 -2.25 28.82
C TRP A 334 -13.49 -3.73 29.02
N TYR A 335 -13.63 -4.11 30.28
CA TYR A 335 -14.09 -5.42 30.72
C TYR A 335 -15.61 -5.34 30.86
N SER A 336 -16.32 -5.99 29.93
CA SER A 336 -17.79 -6.11 29.96
C SER A 336 -18.26 -7.11 31.02
N ASP A 337 -17.37 -8.02 31.40
CA ASP A 337 -17.48 -9.00 32.48
C ASP A 337 -16.05 -9.47 32.86
N LEU A 338 -15.94 -10.47 33.72
CA LEU A 338 -14.64 -10.98 34.21
C LEU A 338 -13.80 -11.70 33.13
N MET A 339 -14.42 -12.16 32.05
CA MET A 339 -13.80 -13.02 31.03
C MET A 339 -13.66 -12.33 29.66
N SER A 340 -14.36 -11.22 29.46
CA SER A 340 -14.44 -10.53 28.18
C SER A 340 -13.89 -9.11 28.29
N ARG A 341 -12.96 -8.77 27.39
CA ARG A 341 -12.46 -7.39 27.25
C ARG A 341 -12.39 -6.97 25.80
N VAL A 342 -12.54 -5.67 25.57
CA VAL A 342 -12.25 -5.01 24.30
C VAL A 342 -11.29 -3.84 24.54
N LEU A 343 -10.49 -3.53 23.53
CA LEU A 343 -9.59 -2.39 23.55
C LEU A 343 -10.36 -1.14 23.13
N LEU A 344 -10.58 -0.21 24.05
CA LEU A 344 -11.19 1.07 23.73
C LEU A 344 -10.19 1.97 23.01
N LEU A 345 -10.63 2.57 21.90
CA LEU A 345 -9.84 3.49 21.11
C LEU A 345 -10.65 4.75 20.81
N PRO A 346 -10.01 5.93 20.75
CA PRO A 346 -10.72 7.14 20.38
C PRO A 346 -11.10 7.03 18.90
N ALA A 347 -12.41 7.05 18.62
CA ALA A 347 -12.91 7.15 17.26
C ALA A 347 -12.57 8.53 16.68
N MET A 348 -12.11 8.54 15.43
CA MET A 348 -11.94 9.75 14.64
C MET A 348 -13.28 10.11 14.01
N ASP A 349 -13.67 11.38 14.13
CA ASP A 349 -14.86 11.91 13.47
C ASP A 349 -14.79 11.74 11.95
N GLU A 350 -15.91 11.41 11.32
CA GLU A 350 -15.98 11.14 9.88
C GLU A 350 -15.49 12.34 9.03
N ALA A 351 -15.77 13.58 9.47
CA ALA A 351 -15.26 14.78 8.79
C ALA A 351 -13.73 14.87 8.84
N ARG A 352 -13.14 14.57 10.00
CA ARG A 352 -11.69 14.52 10.21
C ARG A 352 -11.06 13.37 9.43
N TRP A 353 -11.69 12.19 9.43
CA TRP A 353 -11.24 11.06 8.61
C TRP A 353 -11.22 11.41 7.13
N ARG A 354 -12.28 12.04 6.61
CA ARG A 354 -12.32 12.49 5.21
C ARG A 354 -11.20 13.48 4.88
N ALA A 355 -10.94 14.45 5.76
CA ALA A 355 -9.84 15.39 5.58
C ALA A 355 -8.47 14.70 5.61
N CYS A 356 -8.27 13.78 6.56
CA CYS A 356 -7.05 13.00 6.75
C CYS A 356 -6.78 12.04 5.58
N ALA A 357 -7.83 11.40 5.06
CA ALA A 357 -7.79 10.42 3.97
C ALA A 357 -7.85 11.04 2.56
N ASP A 358 -8.01 12.36 2.43
CA ASP A 358 -8.01 13.03 1.13
C ASP A 358 -6.58 13.32 0.66
N PRO A 359 -6.12 12.70 -0.45
CA PRO A 359 -4.78 12.95 -1.00
C PRO A 359 -4.63 14.35 -1.61
N ALA A 360 -5.72 15.04 -1.93
CA ALA A 360 -5.69 16.42 -2.43
C ALA A 360 -5.58 17.45 -1.30
N ASN A 361 -5.96 17.08 -0.07
CA ASN A 361 -5.76 17.92 1.09
C ASN A 361 -4.27 17.95 1.45
N GLN A 362 -3.63 19.12 1.41
CA GLN A 362 -2.20 19.30 1.71
C GLN A 362 -1.94 19.88 3.11
N ALA A 363 -2.97 19.99 3.96
CA ALA A 363 -2.82 20.48 5.33
C ALA A 363 -2.05 19.45 6.18
N ALA A 364 -1.14 19.94 7.02
CA ALA A 364 -0.33 19.09 7.91
C ALA A 364 -1.16 18.55 9.08
N ASP A 365 -2.13 19.33 9.55
CA ASP A 365 -3.08 19.06 10.62
C ASP A 365 -4.37 18.39 10.10
N ALA A 366 -4.38 17.85 8.88
CA ALA A 366 -5.57 17.22 8.30
C ALA A 366 -6.11 16.02 9.11
N CYS A 367 -5.25 15.42 9.94
CA CYS A 367 -5.60 14.31 10.81
C CYS A 367 -5.77 14.72 12.27
N ASP A 368 -5.76 16.01 12.64
CA ASP A 368 -5.68 16.52 14.02
C ASP A 368 -7.02 16.92 14.67
#